data_AF-A0AA88UNW4-F1
#
_entry.id   AF-A0AA88UNW4-F1
#
_cell.length_a   1.000
_cell.length_b   1.000
_cell.length_c   1.000
_cell.angle_alpha   90.00
_cell.angle_beta   90.00
_cell.angle_gamma   90.00
#
_symmetry.space_group_name_H-M   'P 1'
#
loop_
_entity.id
_entity.type
_entity.pdbx_description
1 polymer ?
#
loop_
_entity_poly.entity_id
_entity_poly.type
_entity_poly.pdbx_seq_one_letter_code
_entity_poly.pdbx_strand_id
1 'polypeptide(L)'
;MDSFKQAIPFAMALLMLLLLLAPTSDAITCSDVINDLRPCITYLKSGSGMPPAPCCAGASAVASAASTTADKRVACNCIKSASQSLNINTALAKALPGNCNIHLSFTISPNVDCSK
;
A
#
# COMPACT_ATOMS: atom_id res chain seq x y z
N MET A 1 0.16 -12.91 -51.49
CA MET A 1 -0.19 -11.86 -50.51
C MET A 1 -0.76 -12.47 -49.23
N ASP A 2 -0.25 -13.64 -48.82
CA ASP A 2 -0.89 -14.52 -47.85
C ASP A 2 -0.18 -14.48 -46.49
N SER A 3 1.13 -14.19 -46.50
CA SER A 3 1.94 -13.94 -45.29
C SER A 3 1.44 -12.72 -44.49
N PHE A 4 0.83 -11.73 -45.15
CA PHE A 4 0.29 -10.54 -44.47
C PHE A 4 -1.07 -10.84 -43.79
N LYS A 5 -1.85 -11.80 -44.30
CA LYS A 5 -3.15 -12.20 -43.72
C LYS A 5 -3.00 -13.06 -42.46
N GLN A 6 -1.90 -13.83 -42.33
CA GLN A 6 -1.59 -14.58 -41.10
C GLN A 6 -0.89 -13.77 -40.01
N ALA A 7 -0.26 -12.63 -40.36
CA ALA A 7 0.38 -11.75 -39.38
C ALA A 7 -0.63 -11.02 -38.49
N ILE A 8 -1.78 -10.65 -39.05
CA ILE A 8 -2.84 -9.90 -38.35
C ILE A 8 -3.42 -10.68 -37.14
N PRO A 9 -3.84 -11.96 -37.24
CA PRO A 9 -4.35 -12.70 -36.09
C PRO A 9 -3.26 -13.00 -35.05
N PHE A 10 -2.01 -13.22 -35.48
CA PHE A 10 -0.90 -13.48 -34.55
C PHE A 10 -0.52 -12.23 -33.75
N ALA A 11 -0.48 -11.07 -34.40
CA ALA A 11 -0.26 -9.78 -33.75
C ALA A 11 -1.38 -9.43 -32.76
N MET A 12 -2.64 -9.69 -33.11
CA MET A 12 -3.77 -9.50 -32.17
C MET A 12 -3.73 -10.46 -30.99
N ALA A 13 -3.38 -11.74 -31.20
CA ALA A 13 -3.26 -12.72 -30.12
C ALA A 13 -2.13 -12.34 -29.14
N LEU A 14 -1.00 -11.85 -29.65
CA LEU A 14 0.09 -11.32 -28.84
C LEU A 14 -0.31 -10.06 -28.05
N LEU A 15 -1.06 -9.14 -28.68
CA LEU A 15 -1.58 -7.94 -28.01
C LEU A 15 -2.57 -8.29 -26.89
N MET A 16 -3.47 -9.25 -27.13
CA MET A 16 -4.37 -9.74 -26.09
C MET A 16 -3.61 -10.41 -24.95
N LEU A 17 -2.60 -11.25 -25.25
CA LEU A 17 -1.77 -11.86 -24.21
C LEU A 17 -1.08 -10.80 -23.35
N LEU A 18 -0.52 -9.75 -23.95
CA LEU A 18 0.10 -8.63 -23.22
C LEU A 18 -0.88 -7.88 -22.31
N LEU A 19 -2.15 -7.73 -22.73
CA LEU A 19 -3.19 -7.11 -21.92
C LEU A 19 -3.59 -7.96 -20.70
N LEU A 20 -3.52 -9.29 -20.78
CA LEU A 20 -3.74 -10.18 -19.62
C LEU A 20 -2.60 -10.13 -18.59
N LEU A 21 -1.39 -9.74 -19.02
CA LEU A 21 -0.25 -9.53 -18.12
C LEU A 21 -0.20 -8.10 -17.55
N ALA A 22 -1.09 -7.20 -17.99
CA ALA A 22 -1.15 -5.86 -17.42
C ALA A 22 -1.63 -5.96 -15.96
N PRO A 23 -0.88 -5.41 -14.99
CA PRO A 23 -1.33 -5.39 -13.61
C PRO A 23 -2.62 -4.56 -13.54
N THR A 24 -3.74 -5.19 -13.15
CA THR A 24 -4.95 -4.49 -12.73
C THR A 24 -4.60 -3.71 -11.48
N SER A 25 -4.23 -2.44 -11.67
CA SER A 25 -3.86 -1.55 -10.58
C SER A 25 -5.16 -0.98 -10.02
N ASP A 26 -5.84 -1.75 -9.17
CA ASP A 26 -6.94 -1.19 -8.38
C ASP A 26 -6.38 -0.06 -7.52
N ALA A 27 -6.98 1.13 -7.66
CA ALA A 27 -6.56 2.30 -6.91
C ALA A 27 -6.78 2.03 -5.42
N ILE A 28 -5.73 2.23 -4.61
CA ILE A 28 -5.82 2.03 -3.17
C ILE A 28 -6.91 2.93 -2.58
N THR A 29 -7.78 2.39 -1.71
CA THR A 29 -8.78 3.19 -1.00
C THR A 29 -8.43 3.35 0.48
N CYS A 30 -9.03 4.34 1.16
CA CYS A 30 -8.88 4.44 2.61
C CYS A 30 -9.41 3.21 3.34
N SER A 31 -10.49 2.60 2.85
CA SER A 31 -11.04 1.39 3.48
C SER A 31 -10.01 0.26 3.49
N ASP A 32 -9.28 0.06 2.39
CA ASP A 32 -8.22 -0.95 2.30
C ASP A 32 -7.11 -0.67 3.32
N VAL A 33 -6.61 0.57 3.34
CA VAL A 33 -5.55 1.00 4.26
C VAL A 33 -5.94 0.78 5.72
N ILE A 34 -7.18 1.12 6.09
CA ILE A 34 -7.66 0.95 7.46
C ILE A 34 -7.87 -0.52 7.80
N ASN A 35 -8.38 -1.32 6.88
CA ASN A 35 -8.57 -2.76 7.08
C ASN A 35 -7.22 -3.46 7.30
N ASP A 36 -6.22 -3.12 6.50
CA ASP A 36 -4.87 -3.67 6.60
C ASP A 36 -4.18 -3.25 7.89
N LEU A 37 -4.36 -2.00 8.35
CA LEU A 37 -3.73 -1.49 9.57
C LEU A 37 -4.52 -1.77 10.85
N ARG A 38 -5.77 -2.26 10.76
CA ARG A 38 -6.59 -2.66 11.91
C ARG A 38 -5.86 -3.57 12.92
N PRO A 39 -5.12 -4.64 12.51
CA PRO A 39 -4.34 -5.45 13.45
C PRO A 39 -3.23 -4.69 14.19
N CYS A 40 -2.83 -3.49 13.72
CA CYS A 40 -1.83 -2.67 14.39
C CYS A 40 -2.37 -1.80 15.52
N ILE A 41 -3.68 -1.60 15.64
CA ILE A 41 -4.26 -0.55 16.52
C ILE A 41 -3.79 -0.71 17.98
N THR A 42 -3.84 -1.91 18.54
CA THR A 42 -3.42 -2.17 19.93
C THR A 42 -1.93 -1.90 20.12
N TYR A 43 -1.09 -2.35 19.17
CA TYR A 43 0.34 -2.06 19.19
C TYR A 43 0.61 -0.56 19.09
N LEU A 44 -0.06 0.13 18.18
CA LEU A 44 0.12 1.57 17.95
C LEU A 44 -0.32 2.42 19.13
N LYS A 45 -1.20 1.93 20.02
CA LYS A 45 -1.62 2.64 21.23
C LYS A 45 -0.69 2.44 22.41
N SER A 46 -0.33 1.19 22.70
CA SER A 46 0.34 0.83 23.96
C SER A 46 1.29 -0.36 23.83
N GLY A 47 1.67 -0.72 22.61
CA GLY A 47 2.60 -1.81 22.35
C GLY A 47 4.03 -1.48 22.79
N SER A 48 4.88 -2.50 22.73
CA SER A 48 6.32 -2.39 22.94
C SER A 48 7.03 -3.48 22.14
N GLY A 49 8.31 -3.29 21.84
CA GLY A 49 9.09 -4.27 21.09
C GLY A 49 8.54 -4.57 19.69
N MET A 50 8.53 -5.86 19.33
CA MET A 50 8.12 -6.34 18.01
C MET A 50 6.59 -6.25 17.84
N PRO A 51 6.09 -5.66 16.74
CA PRO A 51 4.67 -5.67 16.42
C PRO A 51 4.15 -7.10 16.18
N PRO A 52 2.83 -7.34 16.38
CA PRO A 52 2.22 -8.60 15.98
C PRO A 52 2.45 -8.89 14.49
N ALA A 53 2.74 -10.14 14.15
CA ALA A 53 2.88 -10.59 12.76
C ALA A 53 1.77 -10.09 11.81
N PRO A 54 0.46 -10.14 12.15
CA PRO A 54 -0.58 -9.61 11.27
C PRO A 54 -0.52 -8.09 11.09
N CYS A 55 0.01 -7.35 12.08
CA CYS A 55 0.23 -5.91 11.93
C CYS A 55 1.33 -5.64 10.90
N CYS A 56 2.46 -6.35 10.98
CA CYS A 56 3.52 -6.20 9.99
C CYS A 56 3.07 -6.63 8.58
N ALA A 57 2.29 -7.71 8.47
CA ALA A 57 1.73 -8.13 7.19
C ALA A 57 0.83 -7.04 6.57
N GLY A 58 -0.06 -6.45 7.36
CA GLY A 58 -0.91 -5.35 6.91
C GLY A 58 -0.15 -4.08 6.54
N ALA A 59 0.82 -3.68 7.36
CA ALA A 59 1.69 -2.54 7.03
C ALA A 59 2.49 -2.77 5.74
N SER A 60 2.91 -4.01 5.48
CA SER A 60 3.59 -4.38 4.24
C SER A 60 2.64 -4.33 3.04
N ALA A 61 1.39 -4.81 3.20
CA ALA A 61 0.38 -4.75 2.15
C ALA A 61 0.10 -3.30 1.73
N VAL A 62 -0.07 -2.39 2.71
CA VAL A 62 -0.23 -0.95 2.44
C VAL A 62 1.00 -0.38 1.73
N ALA A 63 2.21 -0.76 2.14
CA ALA A 63 3.45 -0.31 1.49
C ALA A 63 3.54 -0.76 0.02
N SER A 64 3.13 -2.00 -0.27
CA SER A 64 3.11 -2.57 -1.62
C SER A 64 2.00 -1.96 -2.49
N ALA A 65 0.81 -1.72 -1.93
CA ALA A 65 -0.30 -1.09 -2.64
C ALA A 65 -0.02 0.39 -2.94
N ALA A 66 0.71 1.09 -2.06
CA ALA A 66 1.13 2.48 -2.24
C ALA A 66 2.35 2.61 -3.19
N SER A 67 2.26 2.04 -4.38
CA SER A 67 3.35 1.98 -5.35
C SER A 67 3.53 3.30 -6.12
N THR A 68 2.46 4.02 -6.44
CA THR A 68 2.53 5.30 -7.16
C THR A 68 2.49 6.49 -6.20
N THR A 69 2.91 7.68 -6.67
CA THR A 69 2.79 8.92 -5.89
C THR A 69 1.33 9.23 -5.53
N ALA A 70 0.38 8.91 -6.42
CA ALA A 70 -1.04 9.10 -6.14
C ALA A 70 -1.50 8.19 -5.00
N ASP A 71 -1.15 6.90 -5.05
CA ASP A 71 -1.51 5.92 -4.02
C ASP A 71 -0.86 6.24 -2.67
N LYS A 72 0.40 6.67 -2.66
CA LYS A 72 1.09 7.13 -1.45
C LYS A 72 0.37 8.30 -0.79
N ARG A 73 -0.11 9.26 -1.59
CA ARG A 73 -0.90 10.39 -1.08
C ARG A 73 -2.23 9.94 -0.49
N VAL A 74 -2.94 9.03 -1.16
CA VAL A 74 -4.18 8.46 -0.62
C VAL A 74 -3.89 7.76 0.71
N ALA A 75 -2.97 6.78 0.72
CA ALA A 75 -2.59 6.04 1.92
C ALA A 75 -2.18 6.97 3.06
N CYS A 76 -1.33 7.95 2.79
CA CYS A 76 -0.87 8.92 3.78
C CYS A 76 -2.04 9.71 4.39
N ASN A 77 -2.94 10.24 3.57
CA ASN A 77 -4.08 11.01 4.08
C ASN A 77 -5.03 10.13 4.91
N CYS A 78 -5.28 8.90 4.49
CA CYS A 78 -6.09 7.95 5.25
C CYS A 78 -5.46 7.63 6.62
N ILE A 79 -4.15 7.35 6.64
CA ILE A 79 -3.38 7.08 7.87
C ILE A 79 -3.41 8.29 8.79
N LYS A 80 -3.23 9.49 8.26
CA LYS A 80 -3.26 10.74 9.03
C LYS A 80 -4.60 10.92 9.73
N SER A 81 -5.71 10.82 9.00
CA SER A 81 -7.06 10.94 9.55
C SER A 81 -7.32 9.87 10.63
N ALA A 82 -6.97 8.61 10.36
CA ALA A 82 -7.17 7.55 11.33
C ALA A 82 -6.29 7.70 12.58
N SER A 83 -5.05 8.15 12.42
CA SER A 83 -4.13 8.40 13.54
C SER A 83 -4.68 9.46 14.49
N GLN A 84 -5.30 10.50 13.95
CA GLN A 84 -5.96 11.56 14.73
C GLN A 84 -7.16 11.02 15.52
N SER A 85 -7.99 10.17 14.91
CA SER A 85 -9.15 9.56 15.57
C SER A 85 -8.78 8.51 16.63
N LEU A 86 -7.68 7.77 16.41
CA LEU A 86 -7.30 6.65 17.27
C LEU A 86 -6.36 7.03 18.42
N ASN A 87 -5.86 8.27 18.46
CA ASN A 87 -4.93 8.76 19.48
C ASN A 87 -3.72 7.81 19.68
N ILE A 88 -3.10 7.42 18.56
CA ILE A 88 -1.98 6.49 18.56
C ILE A 88 -0.71 7.13 19.14
N ASN A 89 0.18 6.29 19.67
CA ASN A 89 1.50 6.69 20.11
C ASN A 89 2.42 6.92 18.90
N THR A 90 2.80 8.18 18.68
CA THR A 90 3.65 8.60 17.56
C THR A 90 5.02 7.93 17.54
N ALA A 91 5.58 7.55 18.69
CA ALA A 91 6.87 6.86 18.75
C ALA A 91 6.74 5.42 18.21
N LEU A 92 5.67 4.72 18.57
CA LEU A 92 5.39 3.37 18.08
C LEU A 92 5.07 3.39 16.58
N ALA A 93 4.30 4.38 16.12
CA ALA A 93 4.02 4.59 14.70
C ALA A 93 5.30 4.79 13.86
N LYS A 94 6.25 5.59 14.36
CA LYS A 94 7.55 5.82 13.70
C LYS A 94 8.46 4.61 13.73
N ALA A 95 8.41 3.79 14.79
CA ALA A 95 9.23 2.59 14.93
C ALA A 95 8.69 1.40 14.11
N LEU A 96 7.39 1.39 13.79
CA LEU A 96 6.73 0.27 13.12
C LEU A 96 7.41 -0.20 11.82
N PRO A 97 7.80 0.67 10.87
CA PRO A 97 8.49 0.23 9.65
C PRO A 97 9.80 -0.51 9.96
N GLY A 98 10.61 0.04 10.87
CA GLY A 98 11.88 -0.56 11.29
C GLY A 98 11.67 -1.90 12.02
N ASN A 99 10.72 -1.95 12.95
CA ASN A 99 10.45 -3.16 13.71
C ASN A 99 9.77 -4.26 12.87
N CYS A 100 9.06 -3.90 11.80
CA CYS A 100 8.52 -4.85 10.84
C CYS A 100 9.48 -5.19 9.68
N ASN A 101 10.65 -4.56 9.62
CA ASN A 101 11.60 -4.68 8.51
C ASN A 101 10.95 -4.35 7.15
N ILE A 102 10.12 -3.31 7.10
CA ILE A 102 9.42 -2.83 5.91
C ILE A 102 10.04 -1.52 5.44
N HIS A 103 10.24 -1.41 4.12
CA HIS A 103 10.72 -0.19 3.50
C HIS A 103 9.54 0.66 3.02
N LEU A 104 9.12 1.61 3.86
CA LEU A 104 8.06 2.57 3.52
C LEU A 104 8.69 3.86 2.97
N SER A 105 8.25 4.28 1.77
CA SER A 105 8.68 5.56 1.19
C SER A 105 8.02 6.78 1.83
N PHE A 106 7.11 6.59 2.79
CA PHE A 106 6.37 7.65 3.47
C PHE A 106 6.29 7.37 4.98
N THR A 107 6.08 8.42 5.77
CA THR A 107 6.08 8.33 7.24
C THR A 107 4.68 8.07 7.79
N ILE A 108 4.54 7.13 8.73
CA ILE A 108 3.30 6.92 9.50
C ILE A 108 3.32 7.85 10.71
N SER A 109 2.56 8.94 10.66
CA SER A 109 2.48 9.93 11.75
C SER A 109 1.18 10.75 11.67
N PRO A 110 0.56 11.13 12.81
CA PRO A 110 -0.60 12.03 12.82
C PRO A 110 -0.30 13.43 12.24
N ASN A 111 0.97 13.82 12.17
CA ASN A 111 1.42 15.12 11.69
C ASN A 111 2.21 15.01 10.37
N VAL A 112 2.08 13.89 9.65
CA VAL A 112 2.74 13.74 8.35
C VAL A 112 2.21 14.76 7.34
N ASP A 113 3.12 15.33 6.56
CA ASP A 113 2.80 16.10 5.36
C ASP A 113 2.63 15.14 4.18
N CYS A 114 1.38 14.90 3.79
CA CYS A 114 1.02 14.00 2.69
C CYS A 114 1.15 14.64 1.31
N SER A 115 1.67 15.85 1.20
CA SER A 115 1.81 16.56 -0.07
C SER A 115 3.10 16.17 -0.80
N LYS A 116 4.05 15.57 -0.08
CA LYS A 116 5.41 15.25 -0.52
C LYS A 116 5.63 13.77 -0.73
#